data_AF-A0A2V7KLP5-F1
#
_entry.id   AF-A0A2V7KLP5-F1
#
_cell.length_a   1.000
_cell.length_b   1.000
_cell.length_c   1.000
_cell.angle_alpha   90.00
_cell.angle_beta   90.00
_cell.angle_gamma   90.00
#
_symmetry.space_group_name_H-M   'P 1'
#
loop_
_entity.id
_entity.type
_entity.pdbx_description
1 polymer ?
#
loop_
_entity_poly.entity_id
_entity_poly.type
_entity_poly.pdbx_seq_one_letter_code
_entity_poly.pdbx_strand_id
1 'polypeptide(L)'
;MRLITWIALVLAAAGCGESTGPLSDLSGLGSSLAVVNTVFASPLVRSLGISRFAGPLPAPIAGAPLIPDSLLGKTFTFSCASQRYAVSGDSGAPATGVLVVLYQRAPDGSIACPAAAIGQLDLFDVSAPGTMAVRGVATGPGGGTALVDYTISHNVTDAEWVASAAGFMSDGQQRLDFHVTGEPGSNVNTTIATLQIDDTAANLHAVLHHAAEMGVDTYGDDLDLSVQHVSGSAELKGSVGWFNTFRSWDEIVSLNGVPFAKVGGSVVPQGEGPTITPIGAPLFLTGDQRQVLLDFVGAPDSIRAGLAGVLGAGAHLVRIAL
;
A
#
# COMPACT_ATOMS: atom_id res chain seq x y z
N MET A 1 40.90 21.38 49.41
CA MET A 1 40.22 21.19 48.10
C MET A 1 39.12 20.17 48.30
N ARG A 2 37.88 20.54 48.00
CA ARG A 2 36.67 19.78 48.33
C ARG A 2 36.46 18.66 47.31
N LEU A 3 36.44 17.40 47.77
CA LEU A 3 35.87 16.27 47.02
C LEU A 3 34.39 16.17 47.41
N ILE A 4 33.51 16.32 46.43
CA ILE A 4 32.06 16.18 46.62
C ILE A 4 31.72 14.70 46.46
N THR A 5 31.38 14.06 47.57
CA THR A 5 30.81 12.72 47.65
C THR A 5 29.29 12.85 47.45
N TRP A 6 28.75 12.38 46.33
CA TRP A 6 27.30 12.25 46.17
C TRP A 6 26.84 10.87 46.63
N ILE A 7 25.86 10.92 47.52
CA ILE A 7 25.14 9.84 48.17
C ILE A 7 24.28 9.11 47.13
N ALA A 8 24.48 7.80 46.98
CA ALA A 8 23.51 6.92 46.34
C ALA A 8 22.45 6.54 47.40
N LEU A 9 21.28 7.17 47.33
CA LEU A 9 20.11 6.75 48.08
C LEU A 9 19.26 5.85 47.17
N VAL A 10 19.24 4.56 47.49
CA VAL A 10 18.25 3.61 46.99
C VAL A 10 16.97 3.79 47.80
N LEU A 11 15.83 3.99 47.14
CA LEU A 11 14.54 3.62 47.70
C LEU A 11 13.66 3.00 46.62
N ALA A 12 13.30 1.75 46.90
CA ALA A 12 12.34 0.95 46.17
C ALA A 12 10.93 1.56 46.29
N ALA A 13 10.25 1.65 45.16
CA ALA A 13 8.80 1.62 45.12
C ALA A 13 8.40 0.25 44.57
N ALA A 14 8.02 -0.65 45.48
CA ALA A 14 7.18 -1.78 45.16
C ALA A 14 5.80 -1.24 44.77
N GLY A 15 5.58 -1.08 43.47
CA GLY A 15 4.26 -1.03 42.88
C GLY A 15 4.00 -2.35 42.19
N CYS A 16 3.29 -3.26 42.88
CA CYS A 16 2.60 -4.37 42.23
C CYS A 16 1.47 -3.79 41.37
N GLY A 17 1.81 -3.37 40.15
CA GLY A 17 0.93 -3.52 39.02
C GLY A 17 1.52 -4.64 38.18
N GLU A 18 0.75 -5.68 37.90
CA GLU A 18 1.03 -6.56 36.77
C GLU A 18 1.03 -5.67 35.52
N SER A 19 2.19 -5.11 35.19
CA SER A 19 2.42 -4.64 33.84
C SER A 19 2.45 -5.89 33.00
N THR A 20 1.31 -6.19 32.38
CA THR A 20 1.25 -6.95 31.14
C THR A 20 2.25 -6.28 30.19
N GLY A 21 3.50 -6.75 30.21
CA GLY A 21 4.56 -6.13 29.45
C GLY A 21 4.17 -6.04 27.96
N PRO A 22 4.75 -5.10 27.20
CA PRO A 22 4.43 -4.84 25.78
C PRO A 22 4.58 -6.07 24.85
N LEU A 23 5.13 -7.16 25.37
CA LEU A 23 5.37 -8.45 24.72
C LEU A 23 4.15 -9.36 24.61
N SER A 24 3.11 -9.14 25.41
CA SER A 24 2.11 -10.18 25.67
C SER A 24 0.99 -10.27 24.63
N ASP A 25 0.90 -9.36 23.65
CA ASP A 25 -0.05 -9.59 22.56
C ASP A 25 0.32 -8.97 21.19
N LEU A 26 1.35 -9.51 20.55
CA LEU A 26 1.57 -9.31 19.12
C LEU A 26 0.46 -9.94 18.24
N SER A 27 -0.47 -10.73 18.82
CA SER A 27 -1.53 -11.37 18.03
C SER A 27 -2.51 -10.36 17.46
N GLY A 28 -2.77 -9.26 18.19
CA GLY A 28 -3.54 -8.12 17.68
C GLY A 28 -2.94 -7.57 16.38
N LEU A 29 -1.64 -7.26 16.40
CA LEU A 29 -0.91 -6.78 15.21
C LEU A 29 -0.95 -7.82 14.07
N GLY A 30 -0.69 -9.10 14.37
CA GLY A 30 -0.75 -10.17 13.38
C GLY A 30 -2.14 -10.29 12.73
N SER A 31 -3.21 -10.17 13.52
CA SER A 31 -4.58 -10.20 13.01
C SER A 31 -4.90 -9.00 12.11
N SER A 32 -4.47 -7.80 12.49
CA SER A 32 -4.64 -6.59 11.69
C SER A 32 -3.90 -6.68 10.35
N LEU A 33 -2.66 -7.15 10.36
CA LEU A 33 -1.88 -7.38 9.13
C LEU A 33 -2.52 -8.45 8.25
N ALA A 34 -3.07 -9.52 8.83
CA ALA A 34 -3.76 -10.57 8.09
C ALA A 34 -5.03 -10.05 7.38
N VAL A 35 -5.80 -9.18 8.02
CA VAL A 35 -6.96 -8.49 7.43
C VAL A 35 -6.52 -7.68 6.21
N VAL A 36 -5.54 -6.81 6.38
CA VAL A 36 -5.01 -5.97 5.30
C VAL A 36 -4.51 -6.82 4.13
N ASN A 37 -3.73 -7.86 4.43
CA ASN A 37 -3.21 -8.79 3.44
C ASN A 37 -4.30 -9.57 2.72
N THR A 38 -5.38 -9.96 3.41
CA THR A 38 -6.49 -10.72 2.81
C THR A 38 -7.26 -9.86 1.82
N VAL A 39 -7.56 -8.61 2.16
CA VAL A 39 -8.25 -7.69 1.24
C VAL A 39 -7.37 -7.42 0.00
N PHE A 40 -6.09 -7.12 0.18
CA PHE A 40 -5.16 -6.95 -0.95
C PHE A 40 -4.94 -8.22 -1.76
N ALA A 41 -5.03 -9.39 -1.12
CA ALA A 41 -4.88 -10.68 -1.79
C ALA A 41 -6.15 -11.13 -2.52
N SER A 42 -7.29 -10.46 -2.30
CA SER A 42 -8.54 -10.83 -2.93
C SER A 42 -8.41 -10.81 -4.47
N PRO A 43 -9.00 -11.77 -5.19
CA PRO A 43 -8.81 -11.90 -6.64
C PRO A 43 -9.16 -10.62 -7.41
N LEU A 44 -10.22 -9.93 -7.01
CA LEU A 44 -10.65 -8.68 -7.64
C LEU A 44 -9.63 -7.56 -7.38
N VAL A 45 -9.26 -7.30 -6.12
CA VAL A 45 -8.29 -6.24 -5.78
C VAL A 45 -6.96 -6.48 -6.46
N ARG A 46 -6.49 -7.74 -6.47
CA ARG A 46 -5.31 -8.11 -7.26
C ARG A 46 -5.51 -7.67 -8.69
N SER A 47 -6.56 -8.12 -9.38
CA SER A 47 -6.77 -7.86 -10.81
C SER A 47 -6.70 -6.40 -11.25
N LEU A 48 -6.92 -5.43 -10.36
CA LEU A 48 -6.81 -3.99 -10.66
C LEU A 48 -5.40 -3.53 -11.06
N GLY A 49 -4.35 -4.23 -10.61
CA GLY A 49 -2.96 -3.96 -11.04
C GLY A 49 -2.63 -4.24 -12.52
N ILE A 50 -3.63 -4.33 -13.41
CA ILE A 50 -3.49 -4.53 -14.87
C ILE A 50 -2.68 -3.43 -15.57
N SER A 51 -2.64 -2.22 -15.00
CA SER A 51 -1.92 -1.09 -15.58
C SER A 51 -0.39 -1.24 -15.56
N ARG A 52 0.15 -2.21 -14.81
CA ARG A 52 1.61 -2.46 -14.73
C ARG A 52 2.23 -2.98 -16.03
N PHE A 53 1.43 -3.53 -16.95
CA PHE A 53 1.96 -4.21 -18.16
C PHE A 53 1.52 -3.56 -19.48
N ALA A 54 0.34 -2.93 -19.50
CA ALA A 54 -0.16 -1.99 -20.52
C ALA A 54 -1.63 -1.74 -20.18
N GLY A 55 -1.93 -0.57 -19.62
CA GLY A 55 -3.31 -0.20 -19.30
C GLY A 55 -4.23 -0.20 -20.54
N PRO A 56 -5.54 -0.40 -20.37
CA PRO A 56 -6.50 -0.40 -21.48
C PRO A 56 -6.63 0.98 -22.16
N LEU A 57 -6.21 2.04 -21.47
CA LEU A 57 -6.30 3.42 -21.93
C LEU A 57 -4.90 4.00 -22.14
N PRO A 58 -4.68 4.75 -23.24
CA PRO A 58 -3.46 5.52 -23.41
C PRO A 58 -3.38 6.67 -22.39
N ALA A 59 -2.18 7.13 -22.08
CA ALA A 59 -2.01 8.29 -21.23
C ALA A 59 -2.58 9.53 -21.95
N PRO A 60 -3.40 10.36 -21.29
CA PRO A 60 -3.97 11.53 -21.93
C PRO A 60 -2.85 12.53 -22.27
N ILE A 61 -3.04 13.31 -23.33
CA ILE A 61 -2.14 14.40 -23.72
C ILE A 61 -2.50 15.64 -22.90
N ALA A 62 -1.53 16.51 -22.59
CA ALA A 62 -1.78 17.73 -21.82
C ALA A 62 -2.91 18.57 -22.45
N GLY A 63 -3.91 18.94 -21.64
CA GLY A 63 -5.08 19.72 -22.06
C GLY A 63 -6.17 18.91 -22.78
N ALA A 64 -6.00 17.60 -22.98
CA ALA A 64 -7.05 16.72 -23.48
C ALA A 64 -7.88 16.12 -22.32
N PRO A 65 -9.13 15.66 -22.57
CA PRO A 65 -9.89 14.88 -21.61
C PRO A 65 -9.12 13.66 -21.12
N LEU A 66 -9.33 13.26 -19.86
CA LEU A 66 -8.67 12.08 -19.29
C LEU A 66 -9.13 10.80 -19.99
N ILE A 67 -10.41 10.75 -20.34
CA ILE A 67 -11.01 9.72 -21.18
C ILE A 67 -11.45 10.36 -22.50
N PRO A 68 -10.83 10.02 -23.64
CA PRO A 68 -11.25 10.53 -24.94
C PRO A 68 -12.71 10.22 -25.26
N ASP A 69 -13.44 11.18 -25.85
CA ASP A 69 -14.85 11.03 -26.23
C ASP A 69 -15.12 9.81 -27.12
N SER A 70 -14.15 9.42 -27.95
CA SER A 70 -14.25 8.24 -28.82
C SER A 70 -14.29 6.90 -28.07
N LEU A 71 -13.90 6.90 -26.79
CA LEU A 71 -13.88 5.74 -25.92
C LEU A 71 -15.06 5.70 -24.95
N LEU A 72 -15.84 6.77 -24.81
CA LEU A 72 -16.99 6.79 -23.92
C LEU A 72 -18.03 5.71 -24.33
N GLY A 73 -18.52 4.98 -23.33
CA GLY A 73 -19.43 3.84 -23.55
C GLY A 73 -18.78 2.63 -24.20
N LYS A 74 -17.44 2.52 -24.17
CA LYS A 74 -16.72 1.33 -24.67
C LYS A 74 -16.33 0.36 -23.56
N THR A 75 -16.39 -0.92 -23.92
CA THR A 75 -15.96 -2.04 -23.08
C THR A 75 -14.62 -2.56 -23.57
N PHE A 76 -13.66 -2.71 -22.65
CA PHE A 76 -12.33 -3.27 -22.90
C PHE A 76 -12.24 -4.69 -22.33
N THR A 77 -11.87 -5.64 -23.18
CA THR A 77 -11.68 -7.05 -22.82
C THR A 77 -10.26 -7.50 -23.13
N PHE A 78 -9.74 -8.46 -22.37
CA PHE A 78 -8.42 -9.03 -22.64
C PHE A 78 -8.49 -10.04 -23.80
N SER A 79 -7.68 -9.81 -24.84
CA SER A 79 -7.57 -10.71 -25.98
C SER A 79 -6.41 -11.70 -25.80
N CYS A 80 -6.74 -13.00 -25.69
CA CYS A 80 -5.73 -14.06 -25.63
C CYS A 80 -4.87 -14.17 -26.90
N ALA A 81 -5.37 -13.71 -28.06
CA ALA A 81 -4.61 -13.74 -29.31
C ALA A 81 -3.52 -12.66 -29.35
N SER A 82 -3.81 -11.47 -28.83
CA SER A 82 -2.87 -10.34 -28.85
C SER A 82 -2.23 -10.04 -27.48
N GLN A 83 -2.58 -10.81 -26.44
CA GLN A 83 -2.10 -10.65 -25.06
C GLN A 83 -2.23 -9.21 -24.53
N ARG A 84 -3.34 -8.54 -24.86
CA ARG A 84 -3.61 -7.15 -24.45
C ARG A 84 -5.11 -6.86 -24.41
N TYR A 85 -5.46 -5.80 -23.68
CA TYR A 85 -6.81 -5.24 -23.71
C TYR A 85 -7.11 -4.61 -25.08
N ALA A 86 -8.34 -4.80 -25.54
CA ALA A 86 -8.86 -4.17 -26.75
C ALA A 86 -10.34 -3.84 -26.57
N VAL A 87 -10.82 -2.84 -27.31
CA VAL A 87 -12.25 -2.53 -27.37
C VAL A 87 -12.99 -3.74 -27.95
N SER A 88 -14.07 -4.12 -27.27
CA SER A 88 -14.96 -5.21 -27.63
C SER A 88 -16.33 -4.67 -28.09
N GLY A 89 -17.16 -5.57 -28.62
CA GLY A 89 -18.57 -5.27 -28.92
C GLY A 89 -19.50 -5.43 -27.71
N ASP A 90 -18.96 -5.73 -26.52
CA ASP A 90 -19.75 -6.02 -25.34
C ASP A 90 -20.46 -4.75 -24.83
N SER A 91 -21.75 -4.88 -24.55
CA SER A 91 -22.55 -3.82 -23.94
C SER A 91 -22.36 -3.76 -22.42
N GLY A 92 -22.70 -2.63 -21.81
CA GLY A 92 -22.70 -2.46 -20.35
C GLY A 92 -21.82 -1.32 -19.86
N ALA A 93 -20.94 -0.79 -20.73
CA ALA A 93 -20.12 0.35 -20.39
C ALA A 93 -20.96 1.61 -20.10
N PRO A 94 -20.61 2.41 -19.07
CA PRO A 94 -21.27 3.66 -18.77
C PRO A 94 -21.14 4.67 -19.92
N ALA A 95 -22.21 5.41 -20.21
CA ALA A 95 -22.21 6.41 -21.28
C ALA A 95 -21.17 7.53 -21.09
N THR A 96 -20.80 7.81 -19.84
CA THR A 96 -19.83 8.86 -19.46
C THR A 96 -18.50 8.28 -18.98
N GLY A 97 -18.20 7.04 -19.30
CA GLY A 97 -16.99 6.36 -18.86
C GLY A 97 -16.60 5.21 -19.76
N VAL A 98 -15.69 4.36 -19.27
CA VAL A 98 -15.33 3.10 -19.92
C VAL A 98 -15.51 1.95 -18.94
N LEU A 99 -15.77 0.76 -19.46
CA LEU A 99 -15.79 -0.47 -18.68
C LEU A 99 -14.60 -1.32 -19.07
N VAL A 100 -13.87 -1.83 -18.08
CA VAL A 100 -12.75 -2.74 -18.26
C VAL A 100 -13.10 -4.05 -17.59
N VAL A 101 -13.17 -5.14 -18.35
CA VAL A 101 -13.41 -6.48 -17.78
C VAL A 101 -12.16 -6.93 -17.03
N LEU A 102 -12.32 -7.35 -15.78
CA LEU A 102 -11.24 -7.79 -14.93
C LEU A 102 -11.10 -9.31 -14.99
N TYR A 103 -9.85 -9.79 -15.07
CA TYR A 103 -9.53 -11.21 -15.21
C TYR A 103 -8.66 -11.70 -14.06
N GLN A 104 -8.77 -12.99 -13.77
CA GLN A 104 -7.88 -13.65 -12.83
C GLN A 104 -6.42 -13.56 -13.30
N ARG A 105 -5.51 -13.25 -12.37
CA ARG A 105 -4.07 -13.16 -12.65
C ARG A 105 -3.28 -14.27 -12.00
N ALA A 106 -2.24 -14.71 -12.70
CA ALA A 106 -1.22 -15.58 -12.17
C ALA A 106 -0.30 -14.84 -11.18
N PRO A 107 0.52 -15.55 -10.39
CA PRO A 107 1.44 -14.95 -9.42
C PRO A 107 2.45 -13.98 -10.05
N ASP A 108 2.81 -14.17 -11.31
CA ASP A 108 3.69 -13.30 -12.09
C ASP A 108 2.99 -12.03 -12.62
N GLY A 109 1.68 -11.88 -12.35
CA GLY A 109 0.86 -10.76 -12.80
C GLY A 109 0.27 -10.91 -14.20
N SER A 110 0.55 -12.02 -14.91
CA SER A 110 -0.02 -12.29 -16.23
C SER A 110 -1.50 -12.73 -16.15
N ILE A 111 -2.25 -12.57 -17.24
CA ILE A 111 -3.59 -13.14 -17.40
C ILE A 111 -3.44 -14.46 -18.18
N ALA A 112 -3.74 -15.58 -17.53
CA ALA A 112 -3.67 -16.89 -18.16
C ALA A 112 -4.77 -17.07 -19.21
N CYS A 113 -4.48 -17.83 -20.26
CA CYS A 113 -5.44 -18.16 -21.32
C CYS A 113 -5.88 -19.63 -21.24
N PRO A 114 -7.19 -19.95 -21.32
CA PRO A 114 -8.31 -19.02 -21.56
C PRO A 114 -8.59 -18.09 -20.36
N ALA A 115 -8.82 -16.81 -20.66
CA ALA A 115 -8.97 -15.78 -19.63
C ALA A 115 -10.32 -15.92 -18.90
N ALA A 116 -10.26 -16.02 -17.57
CA ALA A 116 -11.43 -16.10 -16.71
C ALA A 116 -11.80 -14.72 -16.16
N ALA A 117 -12.94 -14.18 -16.60
CA ALA A 117 -13.45 -12.90 -16.10
C ALA A 117 -13.95 -13.06 -14.65
N ILE A 118 -13.57 -12.13 -13.78
CA ILE A 118 -13.88 -12.15 -12.34
C ILE A 118 -14.52 -10.85 -11.85
N GLY A 119 -14.73 -9.88 -12.75
CA GLY A 119 -15.37 -8.61 -12.40
C GLY A 119 -15.22 -7.60 -13.52
N GLN A 120 -15.48 -6.35 -13.17
CA GLN A 120 -15.36 -5.20 -14.06
C GLN A 120 -14.92 -3.97 -13.28
N LEU A 121 -14.24 -3.05 -13.97
CA LEU A 121 -13.84 -1.74 -13.47
C LEU A 121 -14.42 -0.68 -14.41
N ASP A 122 -15.29 0.16 -13.87
CA ASP A 122 -15.77 1.36 -14.53
C ASP A 122 -14.84 2.54 -14.19
N LEU A 123 -14.40 3.27 -15.21
CA LEU A 123 -13.60 4.48 -15.06
C LEU A 123 -14.38 5.67 -15.60
N PHE A 124 -14.44 6.73 -14.79
CA PHE A 124 -15.15 7.96 -15.10
C PHE A 124 -14.18 9.14 -15.03
N ASP A 125 -14.22 10.00 -16.05
CA ASP A 125 -13.65 11.34 -15.94
C ASP A 125 -14.60 12.19 -15.07
N VAL A 126 -14.12 12.58 -13.89
CA VAL A 126 -14.86 13.40 -12.92
C VAL A 126 -14.14 14.73 -12.70
N SER A 127 -13.37 15.17 -13.70
CA SER A 127 -12.64 16.43 -13.66
C SER A 127 -13.57 17.63 -13.51
N ALA A 128 -13.09 18.63 -12.80
CA ALA A 128 -13.76 19.91 -12.59
C ALA A 128 -12.83 21.06 -13.02
N PRO A 129 -13.33 22.30 -13.20
CA PRO A 129 -12.45 23.43 -13.48
C PRO A 129 -11.35 23.56 -12.41
N GLY A 130 -10.08 23.42 -12.83
CA GLY A 130 -8.92 23.49 -11.94
C GLY A 130 -8.47 22.16 -11.33
N THR A 131 -9.19 21.05 -11.56
CA THR A 131 -8.86 19.74 -10.98
C THR A 131 -9.06 18.64 -12.01
N MET A 132 -8.01 17.87 -12.26
CA MET A 132 -8.07 16.62 -13.02
C MET A 132 -8.43 15.49 -12.06
N ALA A 133 -9.47 14.71 -12.36
CA ALA A 133 -9.88 13.64 -11.47
C ALA A 133 -10.50 12.44 -12.21
N VAL A 134 -10.19 11.24 -11.73
CA VAL A 134 -10.77 9.98 -12.20
C VAL A 134 -11.42 9.27 -11.04
N ARG A 135 -12.65 8.77 -11.24
CA ARG A 135 -13.29 7.83 -10.33
C ARG A 135 -13.23 6.43 -10.91
N GLY A 136 -12.74 5.48 -10.12
CA GLY A 136 -12.75 4.05 -10.45
C GLY A 136 -13.72 3.29 -9.57
N VAL A 137 -14.58 2.48 -10.17
CA VAL A 137 -15.54 1.63 -9.44
C VAL A 137 -15.40 0.19 -9.94
N ALA A 138 -14.99 -0.73 -9.07
CA ALA A 138 -14.89 -2.14 -9.42
C ALA A 138 -15.95 -2.98 -8.73
N THR A 139 -16.58 -3.88 -9.49
CA THR A 139 -17.60 -4.81 -9.01
C THR A 139 -17.25 -6.24 -9.37
N GLY A 140 -17.80 -7.20 -8.62
CA GLY A 140 -17.69 -8.63 -8.96
C GLY A 140 -18.45 -9.02 -10.24
N PRO A 141 -18.45 -10.32 -10.59
CA PRO A 141 -19.10 -10.81 -11.80
C PRO A 141 -20.60 -10.50 -11.80
N GLY A 142 -21.12 -10.02 -12.94
CA GLY A 142 -22.56 -9.71 -13.09
C GLY A 142 -22.98 -8.33 -12.58
N GLY A 143 -22.04 -7.51 -12.07
CA GLY A 143 -22.34 -6.22 -11.48
C GLY A 143 -22.94 -6.33 -10.07
N GLY A 144 -23.06 -5.20 -9.36
CA GLY A 144 -23.63 -5.17 -8.01
C GLY A 144 -22.95 -4.16 -7.10
N THR A 145 -22.81 -4.51 -5.81
CA THR A 145 -22.13 -3.67 -4.83
C THR A 145 -20.66 -3.46 -5.23
N ALA A 146 -20.22 -2.20 -5.16
CA ALA A 146 -18.82 -1.86 -5.38
C ALA A 146 -17.95 -2.56 -4.33
N LEU A 147 -16.96 -3.29 -4.81
CA LEU A 147 -15.89 -3.87 -3.99
C LEU A 147 -14.68 -2.94 -3.94
N VAL A 148 -14.54 -2.05 -4.93
CA VAL A 148 -13.61 -0.93 -4.90
C VAL A 148 -14.33 0.32 -5.41
N ASP A 149 -14.16 1.44 -4.74
CA ASP A 149 -14.60 2.76 -5.21
C ASP A 149 -13.58 3.78 -4.75
N TYR A 150 -12.98 4.51 -5.68
CA TYR A 150 -11.99 5.52 -5.35
C TYR A 150 -12.07 6.70 -6.31
N THR A 151 -11.56 7.83 -5.83
CA THR A 151 -11.25 8.98 -6.68
C THR A 151 -9.78 9.31 -6.52
N ILE A 152 -9.11 9.53 -7.65
CA ILE A 152 -7.75 10.08 -7.71
C ILE A 152 -7.82 11.45 -8.37
N SER A 153 -7.11 12.43 -7.82
CA SER A 153 -7.18 13.82 -8.24
C SER A 153 -5.84 14.54 -8.16
N HIS A 154 -5.71 15.55 -9.00
CA HIS A 154 -4.58 16.49 -9.07
C HIS A 154 -5.14 17.89 -9.34
N ASN A 155 -4.78 18.90 -8.54
CA ASN A 155 -5.11 20.27 -8.89
C ASN A 155 -4.06 20.82 -9.84
N VAL A 156 -4.51 21.53 -10.88
CA VAL A 156 -3.61 22.07 -11.91
C VAL A 156 -2.67 23.18 -11.40
N THR A 157 -2.91 23.67 -10.20
CA THR A 157 -2.05 24.63 -9.49
C THR A 157 -0.99 23.96 -8.64
N ASP A 158 -1.14 22.68 -8.34
CA ASP A 158 -0.15 21.92 -7.59
C ASP A 158 1.07 21.65 -8.48
N ALA A 159 2.22 21.37 -7.86
CA ALA A 159 3.39 20.96 -8.62
C ALA A 159 3.06 19.70 -9.44
N GLU A 160 3.74 19.54 -10.59
CA GLU A 160 3.63 18.31 -11.36
C GLU A 160 3.90 17.10 -10.45
N TRP A 161 3.16 16.01 -10.65
CA TRP A 161 3.26 14.75 -9.88
C TRP A 161 2.70 14.78 -8.44
N VAL A 162 2.17 15.91 -7.96
CA VAL A 162 1.41 15.94 -6.71
C VAL A 162 0.01 15.40 -6.94
N ALA A 163 -0.44 14.45 -6.14
CA ALA A 163 -1.80 13.98 -6.22
C ALA A 163 -2.31 13.34 -4.94
N SER A 164 -3.64 13.25 -4.87
CA SER A 164 -4.33 12.57 -3.79
C SER A 164 -5.27 11.50 -4.34
N ALA A 165 -5.43 10.42 -3.59
CA ALA A 165 -6.46 9.42 -3.85
C ALA A 165 -7.16 9.05 -2.55
N ALA A 166 -8.46 8.87 -2.61
CA ALA A 166 -9.26 8.42 -1.48
C ALA A 166 -10.35 7.46 -1.94
N GLY A 167 -10.64 6.46 -1.13
CA GLY A 167 -11.62 5.46 -1.49
C GLY A 167 -11.67 4.30 -0.52
N PHE A 168 -12.25 3.20 -0.99
CA PHE A 168 -12.24 1.94 -0.25
C PHE A 168 -11.99 0.75 -1.18
N MET A 169 -11.57 -0.35 -0.56
CA MET A 169 -11.47 -1.66 -1.17
C MET A 169 -12.02 -2.73 -0.23
N SER A 170 -12.55 -3.80 -0.78
CA SER A 170 -13.21 -4.87 -0.04
C SER A 170 -13.04 -6.21 -0.75
N ASP A 171 -12.92 -7.28 0.05
CA ASP A 171 -13.00 -8.67 -0.42
C ASP A 171 -14.45 -9.22 -0.40
N GLY A 172 -15.43 -8.37 -0.09
CA GLY A 172 -16.83 -8.73 0.09
C GLY A 172 -17.21 -9.12 1.53
N GLN A 173 -16.25 -9.18 2.44
CA GLN A 173 -16.45 -9.42 3.88
C GLN A 173 -15.89 -8.28 4.72
N GLN A 174 -14.64 -7.90 4.44
CA GLN A 174 -13.91 -6.81 5.09
C GLN A 174 -13.78 -5.63 4.13
N ARG A 175 -13.79 -4.42 4.69
CA ARG A 175 -13.61 -3.17 3.96
C ARG A 175 -12.45 -2.41 4.58
N LEU A 176 -11.58 -1.93 3.71
CA LEU A 176 -10.51 -1.02 4.05
C LEU A 176 -10.77 0.29 3.34
N ASP A 177 -10.89 1.36 4.11
CA ASP A 177 -10.87 2.72 3.60
C ASP A 177 -9.42 3.17 3.50
N PHE A 178 -9.08 3.97 2.48
CA PHE A 178 -7.73 4.45 2.27
C PHE A 178 -7.70 5.90 1.86
N HIS A 179 -6.59 6.54 2.19
CA HIS A 179 -6.22 7.87 1.73
C HIS A 179 -4.74 7.89 1.37
N VAL A 180 -4.41 8.45 0.21
CA VAL A 180 -3.04 8.52 -0.30
C VAL A 180 -2.79 9.95 -0.74
N THR A 181 -1.65 10.49 -0.35
CA THR A 181 -1.10 11.73 -0.90
C THR A 181 0.32 11.49 -1.32
N GLY A 182 0.66 11.78 -2.56
CA GLY A 182 2.00 11.69 -3.11
C GLY A 182 2.48 13.04 -3.62
N GLU A 183 3.77 13.29 -3.50
CA GLU A 183 4.44 14.46 -4.04
C GLU A 183 5.87 14.10 -4.50
N PRO A 184 6.42 14.83 -5.48
CA PRO A 184 7.83 14.67 -5.82
C PRO A 184 8.71 15.12 -4.65
N GLY A 185 9.80 14.40 -4.42
CA GLY A 185 10.84 14.84 -3.50
C GLY A 185 11.70 15.96 -4.08
N SER A 186 12.75 16.34 -3.35
CA SER A 186 13.66 17.42 -3.76
C SER A 186 14.46 17.11 -5.03
N ASN A 187 14.59 15.84 -5.41
CA ASN A 187 15.21 15.39 -6.65
C ASN A 187 14.20 14.72 -7.58
N VAL A 188 14.47 14.72 -8.89
CA VAL A 188 13.60 14.15 -9.94
C VAL A 188 13.35 12.64 -9.80
N ASN A 189 14.17 11.96 -9.01
CA ASN A 189 14.13 10.52 -8.75
C ASN A 189 13.65 10.20 -7.32
N THR A 190 13.11 11.19 -6.61
CA THR A 190 12.61 11.03 -5.25
C THR A 190 11.09 11.15 -5.23
N THR A 191 10.43 10.26 -4.48
CA THR A 191 8.99 10.29 -4.24
C THR A 191 8.74 10.33 -2.75
N ILE A 192 7.85 11.21 -2.30
CA ILE A 192 7.37 11.24 -0.93
C ILE A 192 5.88 10.92 -0.96
N ALA A 193 5.43 10.00 -0.11
CA ALA A 193 4.01 9.74 0.02
C ALA A 193 3.60 9.43 1.45
N THR A 194 2.35 9.78 1.74
CA THR A 194 1.63 9.36 2.93
C THR A 194 0.46 8.49 2.50
N LEU A 195 0.37 7.30 3.09
CA LEU A 195 -0.66 6.32 2.83
C LEU A 195 -1.35 6.00 4.15
N GLN A 196 -2.68 6.02 4.14
CA GLN A 196 -3.51 5.71 5.29
C GLN A 196 -4.45 4.57 4.93
N ILE A 197 -4.63 3.64 5.87
CA ILE A 197 -5.57 2.53 5.76
C ILE A 197 -6.36 2.45 7.07
N ASP A 198 -7.68 2.36 6.94
CA ASP A 198 -8.62 2.25 8.04
C ASP A 198 -9.50 1.01 7.88
N ASP A 199 -9.63 0.21 8.94
CA ASP A 199 -10.72 -0.76 9.11
C ASP A 199 -11.54 -0.35 10.32
N THR A 200 -12.68 0.30 10.04
CA THR A 200 -13.58 0.78 11.11
C THR A 200 -14.22 -0.35 11.91
N ALA A 201 -14.40 -1.55 11.32
CA ALA A 201 -14.97 -2.69 12.02
C ALA A 201 -13.96 -3.30 13.00
N ALA A 202 -12.67 -3.28 12.65
CA ALA A 202 -11.59 -3.74 13.51
C ALA A 202 -11.00 -2.62 14.41
N ASN A 203 -11.43 -1.36 14.25
CA ASN A 203 -10.76 -0.18 14.83
C ASN A 203 -9.25 -0.17 14.54
N LEU A 204 -8.89 -0.53 13.31
CA LEU A 204 -7.52 -0.48 12.81
C LEU A 204 -7.32 0.85 12.09
N HIS A 205 -6.23 1.54 12.42
CA HIS A 205 -5.75 2.70 11.69
C HIS A 205 -4.25 2.54 11.43
N ALA A 206 -3.85 2.59 10.17
CA ALA A 206 -2.45 2.51 9.76
C ALA A 206 -2.08 3.74 8.95
N VAL A 207 -0.91 4.31 9.23
CA VAL A 207 -0.32 5.44 8.49
C VAL A 207 1.10 5.08 8.13
N LEU A 208 1.40 5.10 6.84
CA LEU A 208 2.74 4.95 6.29
C LEU A 208 3.17 6.27 5.68
N HIS A 209 4.21 6.88 6.23
CA HIS A 209 4.99 7.89 5.54
C HIS A 209 6.22 7.23 4.94
N HIS A 210 6.53 7.54 3.68
CA HIS A 210 7.77 7.11 3.10
C HIS A 210 8.38 8.15 2.17
N ALA A 211 9.71 8.13 2.08
CA ALA A 211 10.49 8.96 1.18
C ALA A 211 11.48 8.07 0.45
N ALA A 212 11.17 7.78 -0.80
CA ALA A 212 11.92 6.86 -1.64
C ALA A 212 12.81 7.60 -2.64
N GLU A 213 14.02 7.11 -2.86
CA GLU A 213 14.95 7.57 -3.88
C GLU A 213 15.31 6.41 -4.81
N MET A 214 15.12 6.61 -6.12
CA MET A 214 15.46 5.66 -7.16
C MET A 214 16.78 6.04 -7.85
N GLY A 215 17.79 5.19 -7.76
CA GLY A 215 18.96 5.25 -8.63
C GLY A 215 18.81 4.35 -9.85
N VAL A 216 19.87 4.24 -10.66
CA VAL A 216 19.89 3.34 -11.84
C VAL A 216 19.75 1.87 -11.41
N ASP A 217 20.51 1.47 -10.39
CA ASP A 217 20.52 0.10 -9.83
C ASP A 217 20.38 0.09 -8.30
N THR A 218 19.88 1.19 -7.74
CA THR A 218 19.73 1.38 -6.30
C THR A 218 18.34 1.90 -5.97
N TYR A 219 17.89 1.59 -4.78
CA TYR A 219 16.69 2.13 -4.19
C TYR A 219 16.97 2.37 -2.71
N GLY A 220 16.64 3.55 -2.21
CA GLY A 220 16.67 3.86 -0.79
C GLY A 220 15.30 4.37 -0.38
N ASP A 221 14.87 4.07 0.83
CA ASP A 221 13.54 4.42 1.29
C ASP A 221 13.53 4.58 2.80
N ASP A 222 13.19 5.79 3.24
CA ASP A 222 12.94 6.08 4.65
C ASP A 222 11.48 5.79 4.96
N LEU A 223 11.25 5.00 6.00
CA LEU A 223 9.94 4.46 6.38
C LEU A 223 9.55 4.93 7.78
N ASP A 224 8.30 5.35 7.91
CA ASP A 224 7.60 5.54 9.18
C ASP A 224 6.18 4.96 9.05
N LEU A 225 6.02 3.71 9.49
CA LEU A 225 4.72 3.05 9.58
C LEU A 225 4.25 3.09 11.03
N SER A 226 3.08 3.66 11.28
CA SER A 226 2.35 3.53 12.54
C SER A 226 1.08 2.72 12.34
N VAL A 227 0.77 1.85 13.29
CA VAL A 227 -0.46 1.07 13.34
C VAL A 227 -1.07 1.22 14.72
N GLN A 228 -2.33 1.64 14.77
CA GLN A 228 -3.15 1.75 15.97
C GLN A 228 -4.28 0.73 15.90
N HIS A 229 -4.51 0.06 17.02
CA HIS A 229 -5.56 -0.93 17.19
C HIS A 229 -6.08 -0.90 18.64
N VAL A 230 -7.20 -1.57 18.92
CA VAL A 230 -7.77 -1.63 20.28
C VAL A 230 -6.80 -2.24 21.31
N SER A 231 -5.89 -3.09 20.85
CA SER A 231 -4.92 -3.79 21.70
C SER A 231 -3.62 -2.99 21.92
N GLY A 232 -3.44 -1.84 21.27
CA GLY A 232 -2.25 -1.00 21.39
C GLY A 232 -1.78 -0.42 20.06
N SER A 233 -0.55 0.11 20.06
CA SER A 233 0.11 0.64 18.85
C SER A 233 1.41 -0.07 18.53
N ALA A 234 1.74 -0.12 17.25
CA ALA A 234 3.03 -0.58 16.73
C ALA A 234 3.59 0.47 15.76
N GLU A 235 4.90 0.69 15.80
CA GLU A 235 5.59 1.58 14.88
C GLU A 235 6.81 0.87 14.28
N LEU A 236 7.07 1.08 13.00
CA LEU A 236 8.28 0.70 12.29
C LEU A 236 8.91 1.96 11.71
N LYS A 237 10.13 2.28 12.15
CA LYS A 237 10.87 3.47 11.72
C LYS A 237 12.27 3.12 11.30
N GLY A 238 12.74 3.64 10.17
CA GLY A 238 14.12 3.48 9.74
C GLY A 238 14.24 3.56 8.23
N SER A 239 15.27 2.91 7.70
CA SER A 239 15.51 2.89 6.26
C SER A 239 15.67 1.48 5.72
N VAL A 240 15.19 1.29 4.51
CA VAL A 240 15.40 0.10 3.70
C VAL A 240 16.11 0.50 2.42
N GLY A 241 17.02 -0.36 1.98
CA GLY A 241 17.77 -0.16 0.75
C GLY A 241 17.76 -1.41 -0.10
N TRP A 242 17.80 -1.21 -1.41
CA TRP A 242 18.05 -2.27 -2.38
C TRP A 242 19.15 -1.81 -3.33
N PHE A 243 20.02 -2.75 -3.70
CA PHE A 243 20.96 -2.57 -4.79
C PHE A 243 21.22 -3.91 -5.47
N ASN A 244 21.00 -3.99 -6.78
CA ASN A 244 21.12 -5.23 -7.56
C ASN A 244 20.28 -6.41 -7.02
N THR A 245 20.89 -7.41 -6.40
CA THR A 245 20.19 -8.57 -5.81
C THR A 245 20.29 -8.57 -4.29
N PHE A 246 20.71 -7.45 -3.70
CA PHE A 246 20.92 -7.28 -2.28
C PHE A 246 19.94 -6.29 -1.69
N ARG A 247 19.60 -6.51 -0.42
CA ARG A 247 18.79 -5.62 0.41
C ARG A 247 19.52 -5.29 1.71
N SER A 248 19.21 -4.12 2.25
CA SER A 248 19.68 -3.65 3.54
C SER A 248 18.51 -3.10 4.34
N TRP A 249 18.55 -3.28 5.65
CA TRP A 249 17.56 -2.76 6.59
C TRP A 249 18.28 -2.15 7.78
N ASP A 250 17.81 -0.99 8.22
CA ASP A 250 18.19 -0.35 9.46
C ASP A 250 16.97 0.27 10.12
N GLU A 251 16.15 -0.56 10.77
CA GLU A 251 14.84 -0.15 11.28
C GLU A 251 14.66 -0.52 12.76
N ILE A 252 13.72 0.14 13.42
CA ILE A 252 13.31 -0.11 14.81
C ILE A 252 11.82 -0.37 14.82
N VAL A 253 11.42 -1.50 15.39
CA VAL A 253 10.04 -1.76 15.77
C VAL A 253 9.82 -1.31 17.19
N SER A 254 8.79 -0.49 17.41
CA SER A 254 8.34 -0.07 18.74
C SER A 254 6.90 -0.54 18.99
N LEU A 255 6.60 -0.95 20.22
CA LEU A 255 5.25 -1.30 20.65
C LEU A 255 4.84 -0.36 21.78
N ASN A 256 3.68 0.28 21.64
CA ASN A 256 3.18 1.27 22.59
C ASN A 256 4.22 2.35 22.94
N GLY A 257 4.98 2.81 21.92
CA GLY A 257 6.04 3.81 22.06
C GLY A 257 7.35 3.30 22.68
N VAL A 258 7.47 2.00 22.99
CA VAL A 258 8.68 1.40 23.55
C VAL A 258 9.43 0.60 22.48
N PRO A 259 10.71 0.88 22.20
CA PRO A 259 11.51 0.08 21.28
C PRO A 259 11.52 -1.40 21.69
N PHE A 260 11.16 -2.26 20.75
CA PHE A 260 10.90 -3.67 20.97
C PHE A 260 11.89 -4.56 20.23
N ALA A 261 12.19 -4.24 18.98
CA ALA A 261 13.14 -5.01 18.18
C ALA A 261 13.92 -4.12 17.22
N LYS A 262 15.18 -4.49 16.98
CA LYS A 262 16.01 -3.97 15.91
C LYS A 262 15.86 -4.87 14.69
N VAL A 263 15.55 -4.27 13.56
CA VAL A 263 15.58 -4.93 12.25
C VAL A 263 16.87 -4.50 11.57
N GLY A 264 17.65 -5.48 11.14
CA GLY A 264 18.98 -5.24 10.60
C GLY A 264 19.33 -6.21 9.49
N GLY A 265 20.15 -5.74 8.57
CA GLY A 265 20.76 -6.54 7.53
C GLY A 265 21.52 -5.61 6.60
N SER A 266 22.75 -5.96 6.24
CA SER A 266 23.54 -5.19 5.29
C SER A 266 23.99 -6.10 4.19
N VAL A 267 23.64 -5.76 2.94
CA VAL A 267 24.04 -6.53 1.76
C VAL A 267 23.53 -7.99 1.83
N VAL A 268 22.26 -8.15 2.20
CA VAL A 268 21.63 -9.46 2.34
C VAL A 268 21.05 -9.89 1.00
N PRO A 269 21.29 -11.12 0.51
CA PRO A 269 20.66 -11.61 -0.71
C PRO A 269 19.12 -11.52 -0.64
N GLN A 270 18.47 -11.17 -1.75
CA GLN A 270 17.03 -10.89 -1.83
C GLN A 270 16.11 -12.03 -1.31
N GLY A 271 16.61 -13.26 -1.16
CA GLY A 271 15.86 -14.40 -0.64
C GLY A 271 16.01 -14.70 0.85
N GLU A 272 16.92 -14.02 1.57
CA GLU A 272 17.27 -14.38 2.95
C GLU A 272 16.53 -13.56 4.02
N GLY A 273 16.07 -12.36 3.67
CA GLY A 273 15.30 -11.48 4.57
C GLY A 273 16.13 -10.85 5.72
N PRO A 274 15.55 -9.93 6.50
CA PRO A 274 16.27 -9.25 7.58
C PRO A 274 16.49 -10.14 8.82
N THR A 275 17.47 -9.76 9.63
CA THR A 275 17.61 -10.24 11.00
C THR A 275 16.79 -9.37 11.94
N ILE A 276 16.03 -10.00 12.84
CA ILE A 276 15.27 -9.30 13.89
C ILE A 276 15.85 -9.67 15.24
N THR A 277 16.33 -8.68 15.98
CA THR A 277 16.93 -8.84 17.31
C THR A 277 16.06 -8.13 18.35
N PRO A 278 15.58 -8.81 19.41
CA PRO A 278 14.82 -8.15 20.45
C PRO A 278 15.67 -7.11 21.19
N ILE A 279 15.03 -6.02 21.61
CA ILE A 279 15.62 -4.97 22.43
C ILE A 279 15.15 -5.18 23.86
N GLY A 280 16.08 -5.36 24.79
CA GLY A 280 15.77 -5.62 26.20
C GLY A 280 15.45 -7.09 26.48
N ALA A 281 14.54 -7.34 27.42
CA ALA A 281 14.05 -8.68 27.74
C ALA A 281 12.72 -8.93 27.02
N PRO A 282 12.46 -10.14 26.50
CA PRO A 282 13.31 -11.34 26.50
C PRO A 282 14.45 -11.26 25.49
N LEU A 283 15.54 -12.00 25.76
CA LEU A 283 16.70 -12.09 24.87
C LEU A 283 16.42 -12.81 23.54
N PHE A 284 15.27 -13.49 23.45
CA PHE A 284 14.88 -14.27 22.28
C PHE A 284 13.40 -14.07 21.96
N LEU A 285 13.08 -14.04 20.67
CA LEU A 285 11.73 -14.06 20.15
C LEU A 285 11.27 -15.52 19.99
N THR A 286 10.01 -15.79 20.29
CA THR A 286 9.36 -17.05 19.89
C THR A 286 9.20 -17.09 18.36
N GLY A 287 8.93 -18.28 17.80
CA GLY A 287 8.68 -18.43 16.37
C GLY A 287 7.53 -17.53 15.87
N ASP A 288 6.42 -17.53 16.60
CA ASP A 288 5.24 -16.74 16.26
C ASP A 288 5.50 -15.23 16.33
N GLN A 289 6.18 -14.77 17.39
CA GLN A 289 6.56 -13.37 17.52
C GLN A 289 7.48 -12.93 16.38
N ARG A 290 8.46 -13.77 16.01
CA ARG A 290 9.36 -13.49 14.89
C ARG A 290 8.58 -13.39 13.57
N GLN A 291 7.62 -14.26 13.33
CA GLN A 291 6.82 -14.21 12.11
C GLN A 291 5.97 -12.94 12.03
N VAL A 292 5.28 -12.57 13.11
CA VAL A 292 4.47 -11.33 13.13
C VAL A 292 5.35 -10.10 12.87
N LEU A 293 6.56 -10.04 13.43
CA LEU A 293 7.48 -8.93 13.17
C LEU A 293 7.98 -8.93 11.72
N LEU A 294 8.25 -10.09 11.13
CA LEU A 294 8.60 -10.17 9.71
C LEU A 294 7.46 -9.69 8.81
N ASP A 295 6.22 -10.08 9.14
CA ASP A 295 5.03 -9.61 8.42
C ASP A 295 4.86 -8.10 8.58
N PHE A 296 5.13 -7.55 9.77
CA PHE A 296 5.07 -6.11 10.04
C PHE A 296 6.15 -5.33 9.28
N VAL A 297 7.38 -5.86 9.24
CA VAL A 297 8.49 -5.30 8.44
C VAL A 297 8.20 -5.37 6.94
N GLY A 298 7.48 -6.39 6.48
CA GLY A 298 7.03 -6.50 5.09
C GLY A 298 5.77 -5.70 4.75
N ALA A 299 5.09 -5.12 5.74
CA ALA A 299 3.83 -4.41 5.55
C ALA A 299 3.96 -3.17 4.66
N PRO A 300 5.00 -2.31 4.77
CA PRO A 300 5.15 -1.16 3.88
C PRO A 300 5.18 -1.53 2.40
N ASP A 301 5.96 -2.55 2.02
CA ASP A 301 6.03 -3.04 0.64
C ASP A 301 4.66 -3.59 0.18
N SER A 302 3.96 -4.31 1.05
CA SER A 302 2.64 -4.89 0.76
C SER A 302 1.56 -3.82 0.57
N ILE A 303 1.53 -2.81 1.45
CA ILE A 303 0.59 -1.67 1.41
C ILE A 303 0.80 -0.87 0.13
N ARG A 304 2.04 -0.51 -0.19
CA ARG A 304 2.37 0.25 -1.41
C ARG A 304 2.04 -0.55 -2.67
N ALA A 305 2.48 -1.80 -2.73
CA ALA A 305 2.20 -2.65 -3.89
C ALA A 305 0.69 -2.89 -4.07
N GLY A 306 -0.07 -3.01 -2.99
CA GLY A 306 -1.52 -3.14 -3.00
C GLY A 306 -2.20 -1.88 -3.54
N LEU A 307 -1.91 -0.71 -2.97
CA LEU A 307 -2.52 0.57 -3.36
C LEU A 307 -2.10 0.99 -4.79
N ALA A 308 -0.84 0.82 -5.18
CA ALA A 308 -0.41 1.04 -6.55
C ALA A 308 -1.13 0.11 -7.54
N GLY A 309 -1.51 -1.10 -7.10
CA GLY A 309 -2.36 -2.00 -7.89
C GLY A 309 -3.79 -1.47 -8.05
N VAL A 310 -4.43 -1.07 -6.96
CA VAL A 310 -5.81 -0.55 -6.95
C VAL A 310 -5.94 0.73 -7.79
N LEU A 311 -5.01 1.67 -7.58
CA LEU A 311 -5.04 3.01 -8.17
C LEU A 311 -4.43 3.07 -9.56
N GLY A 312 -3.70 2.04 -9.98
CA GLY A 312 -2.82 2.11 -11.13
C GLY A 312 -3.49 2.54 -12.45
N ALA A 313 -4.76 2.18 -12.66
CA ALA A 313 -5.50 2.62 -13.85
C ALA A 313 -5.80 4.13 -13.81
N GLY A 314 -6.27 4.66 -12.68
CA GLY A 314 -6.53 6.09 -12.50
C GLY A 314 -5.24 6.92 -12.45
N ALA A 315 -4.19 6.43 -11.79
CA ALA A 315 -2.90 7.11 -11.69
C ALA A 315 -2.21 7.28 -13.05
N HIS A 316 -2.35 6.29 -13.93
CA HIS A 316 -1.87 6.41 -15.32
C HIS A 316 -2.58 7.52 -16.10
N LEU A 317 -3.88 7.74 -15.84
CA LEU A 317 -4.65 8.80 -16.49
C LEU A 317 -4.31 10.18 -15.93
N VAL A 318 -4.21 10.32 -14.62
CA VAL A 318 -3.86 11.61 -14.00
C VAL A 318 -2.34 11.90 -14.06
N ARG A 319 -1.54 10.98 -14.62
CA ARG A 319 -0.07 11.05 -14.76
C ARG A 319 0.62 11.26 -13.42
N ILE A 320 0.41 10.32 -12.50
CA ILE A 320 0.96 10.37 -11.15
C ILE A 320 1.96 9.23 -10.98
N ALA A 321 3.09 9.51 -10.32
CA ALA A 321 3.96 8.46 -9.79
C ALA A 321 3.41 8.00 -8.44
N LEU A 322 2.99 6.73 -8.35
CA LEU A 322 2.60 6.04 -7.12
C LEU A 322 3.65 5.00 -6.75
#